data_AF-A0A174E0J1-F1
#
_entry.id   AF-A0A174E0J1-F1
#
_cell.length_a   1.000
_cell.length_b   1.000
_cell.length_c   1.000
_cell.angle_alpha   90.00
_cell.angle_beta   90.00
_cell.angle_gamma   90.00
#
_symmetry.space_group_name_H-M   'P 1'
#
loop_
_entity.id
_entity.type
_entity.pdbx_description
1 polymer ?
#
loop_
_entity_poly.entity_id
_entity_poly.type
_entity_poly.pdbx_seq_one_letter_code
_entity_poly.pdbx_strand_id
1 'polypeptide(L)'
;MKSLNYCLECRRVFQSNERCEFCNSDKIKPLKKGTSVNVIGSKTKGSIFNCKGDIASLIIVTEGKEKVIKEYRIDNLKKIL
;
A
#
# COMPACT_ATOMS: atom_id res chain seq x y z
N MET A 1 3.30 -8.98 -12.99
CA MET A 1 3.12 -7.99 -11.90
C MET A 1 2.12 -8.58 -10.93
N LYS A 2 2.44 -8.73 -9.64
CA LYS A 2 1.46 -9.22 -8.68
C LYS A 2 0.44 -8.12 -8.39
N SER A 3 -0.84 -8.47 -8.41
CA SER A 3 -1.94 -7.56 -8.05
C SER A 3 -1.91 -7.33 -6.54
N LEU A 4 -1.99 -6.08 -6.12
CA LEU A 4 -2.18 -5.72 -4.71
C LEU A 4 -3.66 -5.49 -4.45
N ASN A 5 -4.13 -5.87 -3.27
CA ASN A 5 -5.47 -5.59 -2.80
C ASN A 5 -5.41 -4.77 -1.50
N TYR A 6 -6.50 -4.09 -1.19
CA TYR A 6 -6.70 -3.45 0.10
C TYR A 6 -8.06 -3.82 0.66
N CYS A 7 -8.14 -3.87 1.99
CA CYS A 7 -9.40 -4.14 2.68
C CYS A 7 -10.21 -2.84 2.78
N LEU A 8 -11.52 -2.92 2.56
CA LEU A 8 -12.40 -1.77 2.76
C LEU A 8 -12.60 -1.41 4.24
N GLU A 9 -12.44 -2.38 5.14
CA GLU A 9 -12.66 -2.19 6.58
C GLU A 9 -11.39 -1.72 7.29
N CYS A 10 -10.30 -2.51 7.24
CA CYS A 10 -9.06 -2.13 7.92
C CYS A 10 -8.11 -1.28 7.08
N ARG A 11 -8.36 -1.12 5.77
CA ARG A 11 -7.54 -0.40 4.79
C ARG A 11 -6.12 -0.92 4.59
N ARG A 12 -5.71 -2.00 5.27
CA ARG A 12 -4.39 -2.60 5.05
C ARG A 12 -4.27 -3.12 3.62
N VAL A 13 -3.05 -3.06 3.10
CA VAL A 13 -2.69 -3.57 1.78
C VAL A 13 -2.10 -4.97 1.92
N PHE A 14 -2.44 -5.87 1.01
CA PHE A 14 -2.00 -7.26 1.00
C PHE A 14 -2.04 -7.86 -0.41
N GLN A 15 -1.56 -9.10 -0.56
CA GLN A 15 -1.50 -9.80 -1.86
C GLN A 15 -2.63 -10.80 -2.07
N SER A 16 -3.26 -11.31 -1.00
CA SER A 16 -4.38 -12.24 -1.13
C SER A 16 -5.53 -11.67 -1.98
N ASN A 17 -6.12 -12.54 -2.80
CA ASN A 17 -7.27 -12.24 -3.66
C ASN A 17 -8.61 -12.74 -3.10
N GLU A 18 -8.60 -13.40 -1.94
CA GLU A 18 -9.83 -14.00 -1.38
C GLU A 18 -10.39 -13.14 -0.25
N ARG A 19 -9.57 -12.85 0.75
CA ARG A 19 -9.97 -12.14 1.96
C ARG A 19 -8.82 -11.37 2.55
N CYS A 20 -9.14 -10.39 3.40
CA CYS A 20 -8.13 -9.64 4.12
C CYS A 20 -7.39 -10.53 5.12
N GLU A 21 -6.07 -10.62 4.96
CA GLU A 21 -5.17 -11.42 5.81
C GLU A 21 -5.06 -10.89 7.27
N PHE A 22 -5.64 -9.71 7.56
CA PHE A 22 -5.50 -9.04 8.85
C PHE A 22 -6.77 -8.97 9.69
N CYS A 23 -7.92 -8.83 9.04
CA CYS A 23 -9.21 -8.75 9.73
C CYS A 23 -10.23 -9.77 9.22
N ASN A 24 -9.78 -10.69 8.35
CA ASN A 24 -10.58 -11.79 7.80
C ASN A 24 -11.86 -11.33 7.06
N SER A 25 -11.89 -10.08 6.61
CA SER A 25 -13.01 -9.49 5.88
C SER A 25 -12.96 -9.85 4.40
N ASP A 26 -14.11 -10.19 3.83
CA ASP A 26 -14.30 -10.49 2.41
C ASP A 26 -14.41 -9.21 1.56
N LYS A 27 -14.53 -8.05 2.21
CA LYS A 27 -14.65 -6.75 1.55
C LYS A 27 -13.27 -6.24 1.12
N ILE A 28 -12.79 -6.75 -0.01
CA ILE A 28 -11.48 -6.38 -0.58
C ILE A 28 -11.63 -5.69 -1.94
N LYS A 29 -10.68 -4.83 -2.29
CA LYS A 29 -10.61 -4.17 -3.61
C LYS A 29 -9.20 -4.15 -4.17
N PRO A 30 -9.04 -4.16 -5.51
CA PRO A 30 -7.74 -4.01 -6.14
C PRO A 30 -7.15 -2.63 -5.88
N LEU A 31 -5.87 -2.62 -5.51
CA LEU A 31 -5.06 -1.42 -5.32
C LEU A 31 -4.42 -1.03 -6.66
N LYS A 32 -4.79 0.13 -7.19
CA LYS A 32 -4.24 0.63 -8.46
C LYS A 32 -2.87 1.27 -8.24
N LYS A 33 -2.01 1.22 -9.26
CA LYS A 33 -0.79 2.05 -9.30
C LYS A 33 -1.17 3.53 -9.15
N GLY A 34 -0.34 4.29 -8.44
CA GLY A 34 -0.60 5.69 -8.10
C GLY A 34 -1.51 5.88 -6.88
N THR A 35 -2.10 4.81 -6.34
CA THR A 35 -2.93 4.93 -5.13
C THR A 35 -2.10 5.43 -3.97
N SER A 36 -2.62 6.45 -3.28
CA SER A 36 -2.03 6.99 -2.05
C SER A 36 -2.17 6.01 -0.88
N VAL A 37 -1.07 5.79 -0.19
CA VAL A 37 -0.93 4.93 0.99
C VAL A 37 -0.09 5.62 2.05
N ASN A 38 -0.23 5.19 3.29
CA ASN A 38 0.68 5.54 4.37
C ASN A 38 1.38 4.29 4.90
N VAL A 39 2.57 4.50 5.47
CA VAL A 39 3.30 3.44 6.18
C VAL A 39 2.79 3.40 7.62
N ILE A 40 2.39 2.21 8.08
CA ILE A 40 1.90 1.95 9.43
C ILE A 40 3.04 2.21 10.42
N GLY A 41 2.74 2.92 11.53
CA GLY A 41 3.76 3.30 12.51
C GLY A 41 4.66 4.47 12.08
N SER A 42 4.39 5.10 10.93
CA SER A 42 5.14 6.25 10.45
C SER A 42 4.23 7.39 9.98
N LYS A 43 4.77 8.61 9.93
CA LYS A 43 4.15 9.78 9.29
C LYS A 43 4.33 9.77 7.77
N THR A 44 5.08 8.81 7.22
CA THR A 44 5.36 8.71 5.79
C THR A 44 4.11 8.36 4.99
N LYS A 45 3.81 9.20 4.00
CA LYS A 45 2.77 9.00 3.00
C LYS A 45 3.40 9.02 1.61
N GLY A 46 2.85 8.22 0.71
CA GLY A 46 3.33 8.15 -0.67
C GLY A 46 2.33 7.45 -1.58
N SER A 47 2.66 7.37 -2.86
CA SER A 47 1.83 6.72 -3.87
C SER A 47 2.52 5.46 -4.36
N ILE A 48 1.74 4.38 -4.53
CA ILE A 48 2.25 3.10 -5.04
C ILE A 48 2.85 3.28 -6.43
N PHE A 49 4.12 2.94 -6.60
CA PHE A 49 4.81 3.01 -7.88
C PHE A 49 4.96 1.64 -8.52
N ASN A 50 5.44 0.66 -7.75
CA ASN A 50 5.66 -0.69 -8.22
C ASN A 50 5.56 -1.70 -7.07
N CYS A 51 5.38 -2.97 -7.40
CA CYS A 51 5.38 -4.07 -6.44
C CYS A 51 6.24 -5.22 -6.97
N LYS A 52 7.19 -5.70 -6.17
CA LYS A 52 8.07 -6.83 -6.47
C LYS A 52 8.11 -7.76 -5.26
N GLY A 53 7.58 -8.98 -5.41
CA GLY A 53 7.45 -9.89 -4.27
C GLY A 53 6.66 -9.21 -3.15
N ASP A 54 7.14 -9.31 -1.91
CA ASP A 54 6.48 -8.73 -0.72
C ASP A 54 6.81 -7.25 -0.47
N ILE A 55 7.49 -6.62 -1.41
CA ILE A 55 7.97 -5.24 -1.31
C ILE A 55 7.24 -4.36 -2.32
N ALA A 56 6.73 -3.23 -1.84
CA ALA A 56 6.13 -2.18 -2.65
C ALA A 56 7.00 -0.92 -2.61
N SER A 57 7.31 -0.41 -3.80
CA SER A 57 8.00 0.87 -3.99
C SER A 57 6.97 1.99 -3.96
N LEU A 58 7.18 2.98 -3.11
CA LEU A 58 6.36 4.19 -2.99
C LEU A 58 7.11 5.40 -3.55
N ILE A 59 6.40 6.25 -4.28
CA ILE A 59 6.83 7.63 -4.54
C ILE A 59 6.41 8.48 -3.34
N ILE A 60 7.38 9.07 -2.67
CA ILE A 60 7.18 10.01 -1.56
C ILE A 60 7.61 11.39 -2.03
N VAL A 61 6.78 12.39 -1.75
CA VAL A 61 7.12 13.80 -1.96
C VAL A 61 7.70 14.32 -0.64
N THR A 62 8.94 14.78 -0.67
CA THR A 62 9.61 15.38 0.50
C THR A 62 9.12 16.81 0.73
N GLU A 63 9.48 17.41 1.87
CA GLU A 63 9.17 18.81 2.18
C GLU A 63 9.75 19.79 1.15
N GLY A 64 10.91 19.44 0.56
CA GLY A 64 11.53 20.15 -0.56
C GLY A 64 10.83 19.98 -1.91
N LYS A 65 9.66 19.32 -1.95
CA LYS A 65 8.91 18.94 -3.18
C LYS A 65 9.66 17.98 -4.11
N GLU A 66 10.68 17.30 -3.61
CA GLU A 66 11.42 16.30 -4.38
C GLU A 66 10.71 14.95 -4.31
N LYS A 67 10.75 14.19 -5.40
CA LYS A 67 10.18 12.84 -5.46
C LYS A 67 11.27 11.82 -5.19
N VAL A 68 11.12 11.09 -4.10
CA VAL A 68 12.01 9.97 -3.75
C VAL A 68 11.24 8.65 -3.85
N ILE A 69 11.92 7.59 -4.28
CA ILE A 69 11.38 6.24 -4.26
C ILE A 69 11.91 5.54 -3.01
N LYS A 70 11.00 5.02 -2.19
CA LYS A 70 11.36 4.17 -1.04
C LYS A 70 10.58 2.87 -1.07
N GLU A 71 11.21 1.83 -0.56
CA GLU A 71 10.66 0.47 -0.55
C GLU A 71 10.19 0.11 0.84
N TYR A 72 8.99 -0.48 0.92
CA TYR A 72 8.39 -0.94 2.16
C TYR A 72 7.75 -2.30 1.95
N ARG A 73 7.69 -3.10 3.00
CA ARG A 73 6.89 -4.32 2.99
C ARG A 73 5.41 -3.97 2.88
N ILE A 74 4.66 -4.76 2.11
CA ILE A 74 3.26 -4.51 1.79
C ILE A 74 2.37 -4.52 3.03
N ASP A 75 2.66 -5.42 3.98
CA ASP A 75 1.99 -5.55 5.28
C ASP A 75 2.06 -4.29 6.14
N ASN A 76 3.08 -3.46 5.93
CA ASN A 76 3.25 -2.16 6.58
C ASN A 76 2.53 -1.02 5.86
N LEU A 77 1.76 -1.29 4.80
CA LEU A 77 1.05 -0.27 4.05
C LEU A 77 -0.44 -0.25 4.36
N LYS A 78 -0.99 0.96 4.44
CA LYS A 78 -2.42 1.20 4.61
C LYS A 78 -2.89 2.22 3.58
N LYS A 79 -3.99 1.91 2.89
CA LYS A 79 -4.61 2.83 1.94
C LYS A 79 -5.19 4.04 2.69
N ILE A 80 -4.90 5.23 2.16
CA ILE A 80 -5.53 6.48 2.58
C ILE A 80 -6.57 6.92 1.54
N LEU A 81 -7.54 7.72 2.01
CA LEU A 81 -8.61 8.31 1.19
C LEU A 81 -8.01 9.37 0.26
#